data_AF-A0A382D1G5-F1
#
_entry.id   AF-A0A382D1G5-F1
#
_cell.length_a   1.000
_cell.length_b   1.000
_cell.length_c   1.000
_cell.angle_alpha   90.00
_cell.angle_beta   90.00
_cell.angle_gamma   90.00
#
_symmetry.space_group_name_H-M   'P 1'
#
loop_
_entity.id
_entity.type
_entity.pdbx_description
1 polymer ?
#
loop_
_entity_poly.entity_id
_entity_poly.type
_entity_poly.pdbx_seq_one_letter_code
_entity_poly.pdbx_strand_id
1 'polypeptide(L)'
;MADQKKITVVGAGYVGMSLSVLLAQKNNVLVYDIDEQKVTTINSKQSTIHDLTIDEFLSNNHLSLKATLDKEEAYKDADFIIIATPTDFDEHRHTFNTSSVGSVVEDALKINKNSLIVIKSTVPVGHTEHLREKFSTDRVIFSPEFLREGNALMDNLYPNRIIVG
;
A
#
# COMPACT_ATOMS: atom_id res chain seq x y z
N MET A 1 13.48 -17.17 -14.73
CA MET A 1 13.43 -15.77 -14.28
C MET A 1 12.06 -15.60 -13.63
N ALA A 2 11.98 -15.21 -12.36
CA ALA A 2 10.68 -15.04 -11.72
C ALA A 2 9.89 -13.96 -12.48
N ASP A 3 8.61 -14.23 -12.74
CA ASP A 3 7.69 -13.31 -13.40
C ASP A 3 7.49 -12.08 -12.49
N GLN A 4 8.14 -10.97 -12.80
CA GLN A 4 8.08 -9.75 -11.99
C GLN A 4 6.66 -9.21 -11.99
N LYS A 5 6.06 -9.07 -10.81
CA LYS A 5 4.69 -8.55 -10.68
C LYS A 5 4.66 -7.04 -10.76
N LYS A 6 3.56 -6.48 -11.27
CA LYS A 6 3.20 -5.07 -11.18
C LYS A 6 2.41 -4.87 -9.89
N ILE A 7 2.96 -4.12 -8.95
CA ILE A 7 2.36 -3.89 -7.65
C ILE A 7 2.12 -2.41 -7.48
N THR A 8 0.88 -2.06 -7.17
CA THR A 8 0.52 -0.69 -6.83
C THR A 8 0.38 -0.55 -5.33
N VAL A 9 1.00 0.48 -4.76
CA VAL A 9 0.85 0.81 -3.34
C VAL A 9 0.15 2.16 -3.24
N VAL A 10 -0.98 2.19 -2.52
CA VAL A 10 -1.81 3.39 -2.37
C VAL A 10 -1.58 4.03 -1.02
N GLY A 11 -1.00 5.23 -1.03
CA GLY A 11 -0.57 5.98 0.14
C GLY A 11 0.90 5.73 0.47
N ALA A 12 1.69 6.80 0.55
CA ALA A 12 3.13 6.79 0.85
C ALA A 12 3.43 7.20 2.31
N GLY A 13 2.61 6.72 3.25
CA GLY A 13 2.91 6.79 4.69
C GLY A 13 3.92 5.72 5.12
N TYR A 14 4.07 5.50 6.43
CA TYR A 14 5.06 4.55 6.95
C TYR A 14 4.84 3.11 6.46
N VAL A 15 3.59 2.64 6.44
CA VAL A 15 3.24 1.31 5.91
C VAL A 15 3.50 1.23 4.41
N GLY A 16 2.98 2.20 3.65
CA GLY A 16 3.07 2.17 2.19
C GLY A 16 4.50 2.33 1.68
N MET A 17 5.27 3.26 2.24
CA MET A 17 6.65 3.49 1.83
C MET A 17 7.54 2.28 2.15
N SER A 18 7.41 1.70 3.34
CA SER A 18 8.19 0.50 3.72
C SER A 18 7.88 -0.69 2.82
N LEU A 19 6.61 -0.97 2.53
CA LEU A 19 6.22 -2.04 1.60
C LEU A 19 6.67 -1.77 0.16
N SER A 20 6.61 -0.51 -0.27
CA SER A 20 7.05 -0.13 -1.61
C SER A 20 8.52 -0.44 -1.82
N VAL A 21 9.36 -0.06 -0.86
CA VAL A 21 10.80 -0.32 -0.90
C VAL A 21 11.10 -1.82 -0.77
N LEU A 22 10.40 -2.53 0.12
CA LEU A 22 10.53 -3.98 0.26
C LEU A 22 10.27 -4.70 -1.08
N LEU A 23 9.13 -4.41 -1.70
CA LEU A 23 8.65 -5.14 -2.88
C LEU A 23 9.39 -4.75 -4.16
N ALA A 24 9.84 -3.49 -4.27
CA ALA A 24 10.56 -2.96 -5.44
C ALA A 24 11.93 -3.60 -5.68
N GLN A 25 12.46 -4.35 -4.70
CA GLN A 25 13.70 -5.12 -4.85
C GLN A 25 13.58 -6.25 -5.88
N LYS A 26 12.36 -6.77 -6.10
CA LYS A 26 12.11 -7.93 -6.97
C LYS A 26 10.90 -7.77 -7.90
N ASN A 27 10.11 -6.72 -7.74
CA ASN A 27 8.89 -6.45 -8.51
C ASN A 27 8.90 -5.01 -9.05
N ASN A 28 7.98 -4.71 -9.95
CA ASN A 28 7.74 -3.36 -10.44
C ASN A 28 6.70 -2.68 -9.56
N VAL A 29 7.13 -1.70 -8.76
CA VAL A 29 6.27 -1.00 -7.82
C VAL A 29 5.95 0.40 -8.32
N LEU A 30 4.65 0.72 -8.35
CA LEU A 30 4.15 2.07 -8.61
C LEU A 30 3.37 2.56 -7.39
N VAL A 31 3.81 3.65 -6.79
CA VAL A 31 3.14 4.28 -5.65
C VAL A 31 2.13 5.29 -6.18
N TYR A 32 0.88 5.17 -5.78
CA TYR A 32 -0.13 6.20 -5.98
C TYR A 32 -0.30 6.98 -4.67
N ASP A 33 -0.13 8.30 -4.73
CA ASP A 33 -0.45 9.20 -3.65
C ASP A 33 -1.20 10.42 -4.22
N ILE A 34 -1.97 11.10 -3.40
CA ILE A 34 -2.67 12.34 -3.77
C ILE A 34 -1.79 13.58 -3.56
N ASP A 35 -0.71 13.42 -2.82
CA ASP A 35 0.24 14.48 -2.48
C ASP A 35 1.39 14.54 -3.51
N GLU A 36 1.41 15.61 -4.30
CA GLU A 36 2.43 15.86 -5.33
C GLU A 36 3.84 15.93 -4.76
N GLN A 37 4.01 16.42 -3.52
CA GLN A 37 5.32 16.49 -2.89
C GLN A 37 5.85 15.08 -2.64
N LYS A 38 5.02 14.18 -2.10
CA LYS A 38 5.41 12.78 -1.88
C LYS A 38 5.76 12.07 -3.18
N VAL A 39 4.97 12.29 -4.24
CA VAL A 39 5.24 11.72 -5.57
C VAL A 39 6.60 12.20 -6.10
N THR A 40 6.88 13.50 -5.99
CA THR A 40 8.15 14.10 -6.42
C THR A 40 9.34 13.57 -5.61
N THR A 41 9.19 13.44 -4.29
CA THR A 41 10.19 12.88 -3.38
C THR A 41 10.55 11.44 -3.74
N ILE A 42 9.55 10.56 -3.93
CA ILE A 42 9.79 9.16 -4.29
C ILE A 42 10.48 9.04 -5.66
N ASN A 43 10.03 9.82 -6.65
CA ASN A 43 10.64 9.82 -7.98
C ASN A 43 12.07 10.40 -7.99
N SER A 44 12.42 11.17 -6.96
CA SER A 44 13.79 11.64 -6.69
C SER A 44 14.62 10.64 -5.86
N LYS A 45 14.11 9.41 -5.66
CA LYS A 45 14.71 8.33 -4.85
C LYS A 45 14.93 8.74 -3.39
N GLN A 46 14.03 9.54 -2.83
CA GLN A 46 14.05 9.96 -1.44
C GLN A 46 12.85 9.39 -0.69
N SER A 47 13.00 9.24 0.62
CA SER A 47 11.93 8.75 1.49
C SER A 47 10.92 9.85 1.82
N THR A 48 9.64 9.49 1.89
CA THR A 48 8.56 10.36 2.37
C THR A 48 8.40 10.33 3.90
N ILE A 49 9.16 9.47 4.58
CA ILE A 49 9.14 9.27 6.02
C ILE A 49 10.57 9.22 6.58
N HIS A 50 10.72 9.47 7.87
CA HIS A 50 11.99 9.25 8.57
C HIS A 50 12.17 7.77 8.92
N ASP A 51 12.99 7.05 8.16
CA ASP A 51 13.37 5.66 8.42
C ASP A 51 14.74 5.39 7.77
N LEU A 52 15.75 5.16 8.61
CA LEU A 52 17.15 5.04 8.16
C LEU A 52 17.35 3.88 7.18
N THR A 53 16.62 2.77 7.37
CA THR A 53 16.76 1.60 6.50
C THR A 53 16.13 1.88 5.15
N ILE A 54 15.03 2.62 5.08
CA ILE A 54 14.46 3.06 3.81
C ILE A 54 15.45 3.95 3.05
N ASP A 55 16.05 4.92 3.73
CA ASP A 55 17.03 5.85 3.14
C ASP A 55 18.25 5.10 2.57
N GLU A 56 18.76 4.12 3.31
CA GLU A 56 19.85 3.24 2.87
C GLU A 56 19.45 2.42 1.64
N PHE A 57 18.24 1.87 1.62
CA PHE A 57 17.79 1.03 0.51
C PHE A 57 17.59 1.83 -0.78
N LEU A 58 17.01 3.03 -0.68
CA LEU A 58 16.82 3.93 -1.82
C LEU A 58 18.16 4.43 -2.40
N SER A 59 19.15 4.65 -1.54
CA SER A 59 20.47 5.17 -1.95
C SER A 59 21.37 4.10 -2.56
N ASN A 60 21.35 2.88 -2.01
CA ASN A 60 22.34 1.85 -2.34
C ASN A 60 21.84 0.76 -3.30
N ASN A 61 20.53 0.66 -3.56
CA ASN A 61 19.96 -0.39 -4.39
C ASN A 61 19.33 0.15 -5.67
N HIS A 62 19.31 -0.70 -6.70
CA HIS A 62 18.49 -0.47 -7.88
C HIS A 62 17.08 -1.02 -7.62
N LEU A 63 16.15 -0.13 -7.24
CA LEU A 63 14.75 -0.47 -7.00
C LEU A 63 13.90 -0.10 -8.21
N SER A 64 13.02 -1.01 -8.65
CA SER A 64 11.99 -0.68 -9.63
C SER A 64 10.81 -0.02 -8.91
N LEU A 65 11.00 1.26 -8.57
CA LEU A 65 10.08 2.06 -7.78
C LEU A 65 9.84 3.41 -8.47
N LYS A 66 8.57 3.75 -8.67
CA LYS A 66 8.11 5.07 -9.13
C LYS A 66 6.88 5.49 -8.35
N ALA A 67 6.52 6.77 -8.45
CA ALA A 67 5.27 7.30 -7.92
C ALA A 67 4.51 8.09 -8.99
N THR A 68 3.19 8.15 -8.87
CA THR A 68 2.29 8.89 -9.76
C THR A 68 1.12 9.52 -9.00
N LEU A 69 0.59 10.61 -9.57
CA LEU A 69 -0.70 11.22 -9.19
C LEU A 69 -1.86 10.66 -10.04
N ASP A 70 -1.56 9.86 -11.06
CA ASP A 70 -2.55 9.31 -11.98
C ASP A 70 -3.04 7.94 -11.48
N LYS A 71 -4.30 7.91 -11.05
CA LYS A 71 -4.97 6.73 -10.55
C LYS A 71 -5.20 5.66 -11.64
N GLU A 72 -5.49 6.08 -12.86
CA GLU A 72 -5.70 5.17 -14.00
C GLU A 72 -4.39 4.48 -14.37
N GLU A 73 -3.30 5.25 -14.46
CA GLU A 73 -1.95 4.70 -14.63
C GLU A 73 -1.61 3.70 -13.52
N ALA A 74 -1.88 4.08 -12.28
CA ALA A 74 -1.57 3.26 -11.11
C ALA A 74 -2.31 1.93 -11.11
N TYR A 75 -3.59 1.88 -11.49
CA TYR A 75 -4.40 0.68 -11.26
C TYR A 75 -4.53 -0.22 -12.48
N LYS A 76 -4.53 0.32 -13.70
CA LYS A 76 -4.95 -0.39 -14.92
C LYS A 76 -4.25 -1.73 -15.15
N ASP A 77 -2.95 -1.81 -14.88
CA ASP A 77 -2.12 -2.99 -15.16
C ASP A 77 -1.62 -3.72 -13.90
N ALA A 78 -2.08 -3.34 -12.71
CA ALA A 78 -1.58 -3.91 -11.45
C ALA A 78 -2.02 -5.37 -11.28
N ASP A 79 -1.10 -6.25 -10.85
CA ASP A 79 -1.43 -7.59 -10.36
C ASP A 79 -1.98 -7.50 -8.92
N PHE A 80 -1.37 -6.64 -8.11
CA PHE A 80 -1.75 -6.38 -6.72
C PHE A 80 -1.92 -4.89 -6.48
N ILE A 81 -2.97 -4.52 -5.74
CA ILE A 81 -3.19 -3.15 -5.26
C ILE A 81 -3.20 -3.18 -3.74
N ILE A 82 -2.14 -2.67 -3.13
CA ILE A 82 -1.94 -2.63 -1.68
C ILE A 82 -2.44 -1.29 -1.15
N ILE A 83 -3.43 -1.31 -0.26
CA ILE A 83 -4.04 -0.11 0.31
C ILE A 83 -3.41 0.17 1.67
N ALA A 84 -2.67 1.27 1.76
CA ALA A 84 -1.99 1.77 2.96
C ALA A 84 -2.37 3.23 3.26
N THR A 85 -3.62 3.61 2.96
CA THR A 85 -4.14 4.95 3.24
C THR A 85 -4.43 5.14 4.74
N PRO A 86 -4.40 6.39 5.25
CA PRO A 86 -4.76 6.67 6.64
C PRO A 86 -6.17 6.18 7.00
N THR A 87 -6.30 5.66 8.21
CA THR A 87 -7.55 5.24 8.85
C THR A 87 -7.52 5.72 10.29
N ASP A 88 -8.22 6.82 10.55
CA ASP A 88 -8.22 7.45 11.88
C ASP A 88 -9.30 6.84 12.77
N PHE A 89 -8.96 6.60 14.03
CA PHE A 89 -9.92 6.21 15.04
C PHE A 89 -10.57 7.46 15.65
N ASP A 90 -11.89 7.58 15.52
CA ASP A 90 -12.69 8.60 16.19
C ASP A 90 -12.93 8.15 17.64
N GLU A 91 -12.18 8.72 18.58
CA GLU A 91 -12.27 8.40 20.01
C GLU A 91 -13.65 8.69 20.61
N HIS A 92 -14.39 9.66 20.06
CA HIS A 92 -15.71 10.04 20.57
C HIS A 92 -16.80 9.07 20.11
N ARG A 93 -16.72 8.62 18.86
CA ARG A 93 -17.67 7.66 18.28
C ARG A 93 -17.27 6.21 18.49
N HIS A 94 -16.03 5.96 18.92
CA HIS A 94 -15.39 4.65 18.98
C HIS A 94 -15.44 3.90 17.64
N THR A 95 -15.25 4.63 16.53
CA THR A 95 -15.33 4.08 15.16
C THR A 95 -14.12 4.49 14.34
N PHE A 96 -13.67 3.62 13.44
CA PHE A 96 -12.68 4.00 12.43
C PHE A 96 -13.33 4.71 11.26
N ASN A 97 -12.71 5.80 10.80
CA ASN A 97 -13.00 6.36 9.49
C ASN A 97 -12.25 5.56 8.41
N THR A 98 -12.96 4.66 7.74
CA THR A 98 -12.43 3.82 6.65
C THR A 98 -12.85 4.31 5.25
N SER A 99 -13.30 5.56 5.13
CA SER A 99 -13.77 6.11 3.84
C SER A 99 -12.71 6.08 2.74
N SER A 100 -11.45 6.34 3.10
CA SER A 100 -10.30 6.26 2.20
C SER A 100 -10.15 4.86 1.60
N VAL A 101 -10.15 3.83 2.45
CA VAL A 101 -10.03 2.42 2.04
C VAL A 101 -11.18 2.03 1.12
N GLY A 102 -12.43 2.34 1.50
CA GLY A 102 -13.60 2.03 0.68
C GLY A 102 -13.58 2.70 -0.69
N SER A 103 -13.14 3.96 -0.76
CA SER A 103 -13.00 4.70 -2.02
C SER A 103 -11.93 4.08 -2.94
N VAL A 104 -10.76 3.72 -2.37
CA VAL A 104 -9.69 3.06 -3.14
C VAL A 104 -10.13 1.71 -3.66
N VAL A 105 -10.85 0.91 -2.86
CA VAL A 105 -11.40 -0.39 -3.32
C VAL A 105 -12.38 -0.18 -4.47
N GLU A 106 -13.29 0.78 -4.36
CA GLU A 106 -14.26 1.09 -5.42
C GLU A 106 -13.56 1.46 -6.73
N ASP A 107 -12.58 2.35 -6.68
CA ASP A 107 -11.82 2.78 -7.85
C ASP A 107 -11.00 1.64 -8.45
N ALA A 108 -10.31 0.86 -7.62
CA ALA A 108 -9.54 -0.29 -8.04
C ALA A 108 -10.40 -1.32 -8.78
N LEU A 109 -11.60 -1.62 -8.29
CA LEU A 109 -12.53 -2.56 -8.93
C LEU A 109 -13.14 -2.02 -10.23
N LYS A 110 -13.34 -0.70 -10.34
CA LYS A 110 -13.80 -0.04 -11.56
C LYS A 110 -12.74 -0.12 -12.65
N ILE A 111 -11.52 0.30 -12.33
CA ILE A 111 -10.41 0.45 -13.27
C ILE A 111 -9.78 -0.90 -13.63
N ASN A 112 -9.61 -1.80 -12.66
CA ASN A 112 -8.96 -3.09 -12.87
C ASN A 112 -9.89 -4.29 -12.58
N LYS A 113 -10.01 -5.18 -13.57
CA LYS A 113 -10.88 -6.37 -13.52
C LYS A 113 -10.23 -7.60 -12.87
N ASN A 114 -8.91 -7.61 -12.71
CA ASN A 114 -8.14 -8.79 -12.34
C ASN A 114 -7.30 -8.62 -11.07
N SER A 115 -6.92 -7.41 -10.65
CA SER A 115 -6.04 -7.23 -9.48
C SER A 115 -6.62 -7.85 -8.22
N LEU A 116 -5.73 -8.41 -7.40
CA LEU A 116 -6.01 -8.68 -5.99
C LEU A 116 -5.78 -7.41 -5.18
N ILE A 117 -6.79 -6.99 -4.43
CA ILE A 117 -6.75 -5.79 -3.58
C ILE A 117 -6.43 -6.23 -2.15
N VAL A 118 -5.34 -5.71 -1.60
CA VAL A 118 -4.80 -6.09 -0.29
C VAL A 118 -4.87 -4.90 0.65
N ILE A 119 -5.76 -4.96 1.63
CA ILE A 119 -5.88 -3.93 2.65
C ILE A 119 -4.77 -4.15 3.69
N LYS A 120 -3.90 -3.16 3.85
CA LYS A 120 -2.90 -3.06 4.92
C LYS A 120 -3.30 -2.06 6.00
N SER A 121 -4.06 -1.02 5.64
CA SER A 121 -4.64 -0.07 6.58
C SER A 121 -5.46 -0.76 7.68
N THR A 122 -5.39 -0.25 8.90
CA THR A 122 -6.17 -0.76 10.04
C THR A 122 -7.67 -0.54 9.80
N VAL A 123 -8.42 -1.63 9.75
CA VAL A 123 -9.87 -1.59 9.53
C VAL A 123 -10.60 -2.38 10.63
N PRO A 124 -11.87 -2.03 10.95
CA PRO A 124 -12.68 -2.80 11.88
C PRO A 124 -12.84 -4.26 11.47
N VAL A 125 -13.08 -5.13 12.45
CA VAL A 125 -13.46 -6.53 12.20
C VAL A 125 -14.71 -6.57 11.32
N GLY A 126 -14.71 -7.46 10.31
CA GLY A 126 -15.81 -7.60 9.34
C GLY A 126 -15.78 -6.59 8.19
N HIS A 127 -14.89 -5.59 8.19
CA HIS A 127 -14.84 -4.57 7.14
C HIS A 127 -14.56 -5.14 5.74
N THR A 128 -13.62 -6.09 5.65
CA THR A 128 -13.29 -6.76 4.38
C THR A 128 -14.49 -7.54 3.83
N GLU A 129 -15.21 -8.26 4.69
CA GLU A 129 -16.41 -9.02 4.29
C GLU A 129 -17.52 -8.08 3.82
N HIS A 130 -17.74 -6.98 4.54
CA HIS A 130 -18.67 -5.93 4.11
C HIS A 130 -18.34 -5.37 2.71
N LEU A 131 -17.06 -5.11 2.43
CA LEU A 131 -16.64 -4.62 1.11
C LEU A 131 -16.84 -5.68 0.01
N ARG A 132 -16.54 -6.95 0.31
CA ARG A 132 -16.74 -8.08 -0.61
C ARG A 132 -18.23 -8.24 -0.97
N GLU A 133 -19.12 -8.16 0.01
CA GLU A 133 -20.57 -8.18 -0.20
C GLU A 133 -21.04 -6.97 -1.00
N LYS A 134 -20.68 -5.75 -0.56
CA LYS A 134 -21.08 -4.48 -1.18
C LYS A 134 -20.71 -4.43 -2.67
N PHE A 135 -19.53 -4.92 -3.03
CA PHE A 135 -19.04 -4.90 -4.40
C PHE A 135 -19.18 -6.24 -5.13
N SER A 136 -19.80 -7.24 -4.50
CA SER A 136 -20.00 -8.59 -5.06
C SER A 136 -18.71 -9.18 -5.66
N THR A 137 -17.65 -9.21 -4.86
CA THR A 137 -16.29 -9.59 -5.29
C THR A 137 -15.57 -10.43 -4.23
N ASP A 138 -14.68 -11.30 -4.67
CA ASP A 138 -13.76 -12.07 -3.82
C ASP A 138 -12.31 -11.52 -3.85
N ARG A 139 -12.07 -10.47 -4.64
CA ARG A 139 -10.73 -9.90 -4.89
C ARG A 139 -10.21 -8.96 -3.81
N VAL A 140 -10.86 -8.87 -2.65
CA VAL A 140 -10.46 -7.98 -1.56
C VAL A 140 -10.10 -8.81 -0.35
N ILE A 141 -8.85 -8.69 0.09
CA ILE A 141 -8.32 -9.40 1.26
C ILE A 141 -7.72 -8.42 2.27
N PHE A 142 -7.58 -8.86 3.51
CA PHE A 142 -6.88 -8.11 4.55
C PHE A 142 -5.59 -8.83 4.93
N SER A 143 -4.50 -8.08 5.00
CA SER A 143 -3.24 -8.57 5.53
C SER A 143 -2.74 -7.54 6.54
N PRO A 144 -2.86 -7.78 7.85
CA PRO A 144 -2.47 -6.79 8.85
C PRO A 144 -0.99 -6.44 8.75
N GLU A 145 -0.63 -5.30 9.31
CA GLU A 145 0.74 -4.87 9.52
C GLU A 145 1.06 -4.81 11.03
N PHE A 146 2.33 -4.90 11.37
CA PHE A 146 2.81 -4.92 12.77
C PHE A 146 4.07 -4.07 12.92
N LEU A 147 4.13 -2.94 12.20
CA LEU A 147 5.33 -2.15 12.01
C LEU A 147 5.46 -1.08 13.09
N ARG A 148 6.69 -0.73 13.44
CA ARG A 148 6.99 0.42 14.29
C ARG A 148 7.44 1.59 13.42
N GLU A 149 6.92 2.78 13.71
CA GLU A 149 7.37 4.01 13.05
C GLU A 149 8.88 4.23 13.28
N GLY A 150 9.59 4.63 12.23
CA GLY A 150 11.06 4.74 12.22
C GLY A 150 11.85 3.44 12.03
N ASN A 151 11.19 2.28 12.06
CA ASN A 151 11.80 0.96 11.78
C ASN A 151 10.92 0.10 10.84
N ALA A 152 10.07 0.74 10.04
CA ALA A 152 8.99 0.08 9.31
C ALA A 152 9.53 -0.86 8.23
N LEU A 153 10.64 -0.52 7.56
CA LEU A 153 11.25 -1.44 6.60
C LEU A 153 11.95 -2.61 7.30
N MET A 154 12.64 -2.38 8.42
CA MET A 154 13.28 -3.45 9.19
C MET A 154 12.28 -4.47 9.70
N ASP A 155 11.14 -4.02 10.23
CA ASP A 155 10.07 -4.90 10.70
C ASP A 155 9.43 -5.71 9.56
N ASN A 156 9.49 -5.21 8.32
CA ASN A 156 9.08 -5.96 7.12
C ASN A 156 10.15 -6.94 6.61
N LEU A 157 11.44 -6.62 6.75
CA LEU A 157 12.55 -7.51 6.38
C LEU A 157 12.70 -8.67 7.37
N TYR A 158 12.40 -8.42 8.64
CA TYR A 158 12.48 -9.40 9.74
C TYR A 158 11.15 -9.49 10.50
N PRO A 159 10.06 -9.90 9.83
CA PRO A 159 8.74 -9.88 10.45
C PRO A 159 8.60 -11.00 11.48
N ASN A 160 7.90 -10.71 12.58
CA ASN A 160 7.54 -11.73 13.56
C ASN A 160 6.63 -12.82 12.96
N ARG A 161 5.71 -12.41 12.08
CA ARG A 161 4.78 -13.26 11.32
C ARG A 161 4.19 -12.49 10.14
N ILE A 162 3.70 -13.21 9.15
CA ILE A 162 2.90 -12.68 8.05
C ILE A 162 1.53 -13.35 8.11
N ILE A 163 0.46 -12.54 8.09
CA ILE A 163 -0.93 -13.02 8.09
C ILE A 163 -1.60 -12.53 6.81
N VAL A 164 -2.33 -13.41 6.15
CA VAL A 164 -3.13 -13.13 4.95
C VAL A 164 -4.49 -13.78 5.16
N GLY A 165 -5.56 -12.98 5.13
CA GLY A 165 -6.95 -13.41 5.32
C GLY A 165 -7.70 -13.68 4.04
#